data_AF-A0A933KGQ7-F1
#
_entry.id   AF-A0A933KGQ7-F1
#
_cell.length_a   1.000
_cell.length_b   1.000
_cell.length_c   1.000
_cell.angle_alpha   90.00
_cell.angle_beta   90.00
_cell.angle_gamma   90.00
#
_symmetry.space_group_name_H-M   'P 1'
#
loop_
_entity.id
_entity.type
_entity.pdbx_description
1 polymer ?
#
loop_
_entity_poly.entity_id
_entity_poly.type
_entity_poly.pdbx_seq_one_letter_code
_entity_poly.pdbx_strand_id
1 'polypeptide(L)'
;MTWENPWRLPVPGFFGNPVQVDATGLPATGSRGTRLRTQAFTLIELMVALVIGLIVLGLLWTLISAMTRGFASSRDLLNSLQGAHLLVEYVKNDLGGCFYAPGTRPVEVSPDYFELTFYCHDPDGAAPPALPDPQAPLERVTYKFDAATGMVSRNGKAFNFARFERVVFYYKPPDYEAVPDKVFGNYVTLRVTCASDEVIEINRTRSDRDRVTRNVVTLITSLGLSQKASQEIFPRWNPPEEPVMAVR
;
A
#
# COMPACT_ATOMS: atom_id res chain seq x y z
N MET A 1 10.40 -44.86 15.10
CA MET A 1 10.98 -43.96 14.09
C MET A 1 11.75 -42.88 14.81
N THR A 2 13.06 -43.05 14.93
CA THR A 2 13.96 -42.13 15.64
C THR A 2 14.79 -41.37 14.61
N TRP A 3 14.75 -40.05 14.68
CA TRP A 3 15.50 -39.14 13.81
C TRP A 3 16.98 -39.15 14.21
N GLU A 4 17.85 -39.64 13.34
CA GLU A 4 19.30 -39.52 13.48
C GLU A 4 19.82 -38.28 12.74
N ASN A 5 20.71 -37.55 13.41
CA ASN A 5 21.26 -36.26 12.98
C ASN A 5 22.32 -36.42 11.86
N PRO A 6 22.20 -35.73 10.70
CA PRO A 6 23.08 -35.94 9.53
C PRO A 6 24.46 -35.25 9.59
N TRP A 7 24.88 -34.66 10.72
CA TRP A 7 26.13 -33.88 10.80
C TRP A 7 27.27 -34.54 11.60
N ARG A 8 27.24 -35.86 11.82
CA ARG A 8 28.40 -36.57 12.37
C ARG A 8 29.40 -36.89 11.26
N LEU A 9 30.41 -36.05 11.11
CA LEU A 9 31.61 -36.39 10.33
C LEU A 9 32.41 -37.51 11.04
N PRO A 10 33.00 -38.45 10.30
CA PRO A 10 33.80 -39.53 10.86
C PRO A 10 35.11 -38.99 11.43
N VAL A 11 35.40 -39.29 12.69
CA VAL A 11 36.72 -39.09 13.29
C VAL A 11 37.65 -40.18 12.74
N PRO A 12 38.77 -39.85 12.07
CA PRO A 12 39.69 -40.86 11.56
C PRO A 12 40.41 -41.56 12.72
N GLY A 13 40.65 -42.84 12.51
CA GLY A 13 41.18 -43.78 13.50
C GLY A 13 42.48 -43.33 14.17
N PHE A 14 42.46 -43.38 15.49
CA PHE A 14 43.63 -43.37 16.36
C PHE A 14 44.28 -44.77 16.30
N PHE A 15 44.85 -45.14 15.15
CA PHE A 15 45.77 -46.27 15.08
C PHE A 15 47.09 -45.88 15.76
N GLY A 16 47.56 -46.78 16.62
CA GLY A 16 48.58 -46.53 17.62
C GLY A 16 49.97 -46.22 17.08
N ASN A 17 50.76 -45.60 17.96
CA ASN A 17 52.20 -45.76 17.93
C ASN A 17 52.59 -46.76 19.02
N PRO A 18 53.43 -47.76 18.73
CA PRO A 18 54.00 -48.62 19.76
C PRO A 18 54.83 -47.76 20.71
N VAL A 19 54.59 -47.90 22.01
CA VAL A 19 55.49 -47.38 23.03
C VAL A 19 56.78 -48.17 22.92
N GLN A 20 57.84 -47.57 22.41
CA GLN A 20 59.19 -48.12 22.58
C GLN A 20 59.56 -47.97 24.05
N VAL A 21 59.54 -49.11 24.75
CA VAL A 21 60.10 -49.25 26.09
C VAL A 21 61.57 -49.61 25.89
N ASP A 22 62.47 -48.74 26.33
CA ASP A 22 63.89 -49.03 26.32
C ASP A 22 64.22 -50.10 27.38
N ALA A 23 65.36 -50.79 27.25
CA ALA A 23 65.70 -52.01 28.01
C ALA A 23 65.88 -51.83 29.54
N THR A 24 65.45 -50.71 30.12
CA THR A 24 65.58 -50.37 31.54
C THR A 24 64.27 -50.01 32.24
N GLY A 25 63.11 -50.09 31.56
CA GLY A 25 61.79 -50.06 32.22
C GLY A 25 61.40 -48.74 32.92
N LEU A 26 62.13 -47.64 32.70
CA LEU A 26 61.79 -46.33 33.24
C LEU A 26 61.02 -45.49 32.20
N PRO A 27 59.95 -44.77 32.61
CA PRO A 27 59.23 -43.89 31.70
C PRO A 27 60.17 -42.77 31.27
N ALA A 28 60.53 -42.74 29.98
CA ALA A 28 61.20 -41.60 29.39
C ALA A 28 60.28 -40.38 29.55
N THR A 29 60.55 -39.54 30.54
CA THR A 29 60.01 -38.18 30.66
C THR A 29 60.65 -37.32 29.57
N GLY A 30 60.33 -37.64 28.32
CA GLY A 30 60.48 -36.75 27.20
C GLY A 30 59.52 -35.59 27.43
N SER A 31 60.03 -34.50 27.99
CA SER A 31 59.41 -33.19 27.88
C SER A 31 59.36 -32.82 26.39
N ARG A 32 58.36 -33.34 25.69
CA ARG A 32 57.91 -32.77 24.43
C ARG A 32 57.29 -31.42 24.79
N GLY A 33 58.15 -30.43 24.95
CA GLY A 33 57.77 -29.04 24.78
C GLY A 33 57.18 -28.94 23.39
N THR A 34 55.85 -29.05 23.30
CA THR A 34 55.07 -28.58 22.17
C THR A 34 55.29 -27.08 22.15
N ARG A 35 56.39 -26.67 21.50
CA ARG A 35 56.55 -25.31 21.01
C ARG A 35 55.38 -25.13 20.05
N LEU A 36 54.25 -24.63 20.57
CA LEU A 36 53.25 -23.94 19.78
C LEU A 36 54.03 -22.84 19.07
N ARG A 37 54.49 -23.14 17.85
CA ARG A 37 55.03 -22.16 16.93
C ARG A 37 53.87 -21.19 16.71
N THR A 38 53.86 -20.12 17.49
CA THR A 38 53.08 -18.94 17.21
C THR A 38 53.58 -18.42 15.87
N GLN A 39 52.93 -18.86 14.80
CA GLN A 39 53.14 -18.31 13.48
C GLN A 39 52.63 -16.87 13.54
N ALA A 40 53.56 -15.95 13.79
CA ALA A 40 53.27 -14.53 13.75
C ALA A 40 52.93 -14.19 12.29
N PHE A 41 51.72 -13.68 12.08
CA PHE A 41 51.29 -13.15 10.79
C PHE A 41 52.29 -12.09 10.33
N THR A 42 52.67 -12.15 9.05
CA THR A 42 53.56 -11.12 8.50
C THR A 42 52.79 -9.81 8.38
N LEU A 43 53.45 -8.66 8.60
CA LEU A 43 52.81 -7.35 8.53
C LEU A 43 52.09 -7.11 7.19
N ILE A 44 52.65 -7.65 6.10
CA ILE A 44 52.06 -7.61 4.76
C ILE A 44 50.73 -8.35 4.72
N GLU A 45 50.65 -9.55 5.32
CA GLU A 45 49.42 -10.35 5.36
C GLU A 45 48.32 -9.64 6.15
N LEU A 46 48.67 -8.95 7.24
CA LEU A 46 47.73 -8.12 7.99
C LEU A 46 47.22 -6.92 7.19
N MET A 47 48.09 -6.25 6.42
CA MET A 47 47.66 -5.16 5.55
C MET A 47 46.73 -5.64 4.44
N VAL A 48 47.03 -6.78 3.81
CA VAL A 48 46.17 -7.37 2.77
C VAL A 48 44.81 -7.76 3.36
N ALA A 49 44.79 -8.41 4.53
CA ALA A 49 43.55 -8.76 5.22
C ALA A 49 42.70 -7.52 5.55
N LEU A 50 43.34 -6.42 5.98
CA LEU A 50 42.64 -5.15 6.25
C LEU A 50 42.03 -4.56 4.98
N VAL A 51 42.78 -4.53 3.87
CA VAL A 51 42.27 -4.00 2.59
C VAL A 51 41.09 -4.82 2.09
N ILE A 52 41.18 -6.16 2.14
CA ILE A 52 40.06 -7.04 1.78
C ILE A 52 38.87 -6.78 2.71
N GLY A 53 39.11 -6.65 4.02
CA GLY A 53 38.08 -6.32 5.00
C GLY A 53 37.34 -5.02 4.69
N LEU A 54 38.07 -3.96 4.32
CA LEU A 54 37.47 -2.68 3.93
C LEU A 54 36.64 -2.79 2.64
N ILE A 55 37.12 -3.56 1.65
CA ILE A 55 36.37 -3.79 0.41
C ILE A 55 35.06 -4.53 0.72
N VAL A 56 35.11 -5.60 1.51
CA VAL A 56 33.92 -6.37 1.93
C VAL A 56 32.95 -5.48 2.71
N LEU A 57 33.45 -4.66 3.63
CA LEU A 57 32.63 -3.72 4.39
C LEU A 57 31.93 -2.69 3.47
N GLY A 58 32.66 -2.15 2.49
CA GLY A 58 32.11 -1.24 1.49
C GLY A 58 31.00 -1.89 0.67
N LEU A 59 31.20 -3.12 0.21
CA LEU A 59 30.17 -3.88 -0.52
C LEU A 59 28.94 -4.15 0.36
N LEU A 60 29.13 -4.55 1.61
CA LEU A 60 28.03 -4.78 2.55
C LEU A 60 27.23 -3.49 2.79
N TRP A 61 27.90 -2.34 2.91
CA TRP A 61 27.26 -1.04 3.06
C TRP A 61 26.35 -0.69 1.87
N THR A 62 26.79 -0.97 0.64
CA THR A 62 25.97 -0.75 -0.56
C THR A 62 24.74 -1.64 -0.58
N LEU A 63 24.86 -2.90 -0.15
CA LEU A 63 23.73 -3.83 -0.06
C LEU A 63 22.71 -3.37 0.98
N ILE A 64 23.16 -2.95 2.16
CA ILE A 64 22.28 -2.42 3.22
C ILE A 64 21.57 -1.14 2.73
N SER A 65 22.30 -0.25 2.05
CA SER A 65 21.72 0.97 1.48
C SER A 65 20.66 0.67 0.42
N ALA A 66 20.87 -0.34 -0.42
CA ALA A 66 19.88 -0.77 -1.40
C ALA A 66 18.63 -1.38 -0.73
N MET A 67 18.82 -2.24 0.28
CA MET A 67 17.71 -2.85 1.01
C MET A 67 16.87 -1.81 1.74
N THR A 68 17.50 -0.88 2.45
CA THR A 68 16.80 0.16 3.23
C THR A 68 15.94 1.08 2.37
N ARG A 69 16.37 1.42 1.15
CA ARG A 69 15.56 2.19 0.19
C ARG A 69 14.31 1.43 -0.25
N GLY A 70 14.45 0.16 -0.62
CA GLY A 70 13.31 -0.68 -1.01
C GLY A 70 12.29 -0.88 0.10
N PHE A 71 12.74 -0.97 1.36
CA PHE A 71 11.84 -1.04 2.53
C PHE A 71 11.06 0.26 2.75
N ALA A 72 11.70 1.43 2.61
CA ALA A 72 11.03 2.72 2.75
C ALA A 72 9.92 2.88 1.70
N SER A 73 10.23 2.60 0.43
CA SER A 73 9.28 2.61 -0.68
C SER A 73 8.09 1.68 -0.47
N SER A 74 8.34 0.45 0.00
CA SER A 74 7.28 -0.50 0.30
C SER A 74 6.38 -0.02 1.43
N ARG A 75 6.96 0.60 2.46
CA ARG A 75 6.22 1.17 3.59
C ARG A 75 5.34 2.35 3.14
N ASP A 76 5.85 3.23 2.29
CA ASP A 76 5.10 4.38 1.79
C ASP A 76 3.92 3.94 0.90
N LEU A 77 4.12 2.92 0.06
CA LEU A 77 3.04 2.32 -0.71
C LEU A 77 1.97 1.69 0.19
N LEU A 78 2.38 0.94 1.22
CA LEU A 78 1.45 0.32 2.18
C LEU A 78 0.66 1.38 2.97
N ASN A 79 1.32 2.43 3.43
CA ASN A 79 0.66 3.56 4.09
C ASN A 79 -0.38 4.22 3.16
N SER A 80 -0.02 4.39 1.89
CA SER A 80 -0.91 4.97 0.88
C SER A 80 -2.11 4.08 0.60
N LEU A 81 -1.92 2.76 0.53
CA LEU A 81 -3.00 1.79 0.36
C LEU A 81 -3.93 1.74 1.58
N GLN A 82 -3.39 1.81 2.80
CA GLN A 82 -4.19 1.91 4.02
C GLN A 82 -5.01 3.20 4.03
N GLY A 83 -4.40 4.33 3.67
CA GLY A 83 -5.09 5.61 3.52
C GLY A 83 -6.18 5.57 2.45
N ALA A 84 -5.95 4.88 1.34
CA ALA A 84 -6.94 4.69 0.27
C ALA A 84 -8.13 3.87 0.76
N HIS A 85 -7.89 2.80 1.51
CA HIS A 85 -8.96 1.99 2.10
C HIS A 85 -9.80 2.79 3.11
N LEU A 86 -9.14 3.57 3.97
CA LEU A 86 -9.85 4.46 4.91
C LEU A 86 -10.70 5.48 4.15
N LEU A 87 -10.14 6.14 3.13
CA LEU A 87 -10.88 7.09 2.30
C LEU A 87 -12.13 6.46 1.68
N VAL A 88 -12.01 5.23 1.15
CA VAL A 88 -13.15 4.49 0.58
C VAL A 88 -14.24 4.26 1.62
N GLU A 89 -13.89 3.81 2.83
CA GLU A 89 -14.86 3.59 3.90
C GLU A 89 -15.50 4.91 4.38
N TYR A 90 -14.75 6.01 4.47
CA TYR A 90 -15.33 7.33 4.76
C TYR A 90 -16.34 7.77 3.71
N VAL A 91 -15.98 7.70 2.42
CA VAL A 91 -16.88 8.07 1.33
C VAL A 91 -18.11 7.16 1.32
N LYS A 92 -17.93 5.85 1.54
CA LYS A 92 -19.02 4.88 1.61
C LYS A 92 -19.98 5.16 2.77
N ASN A 93 -19.45 5.47 3.96
CA ASN A 93 -20.28 5.80 5.13
C ASN A 93 -21.09 7.08 4.87
N ASP A 94 -20.44 8.12 4.35
CA ASP A 94 -21.11 9.39 4.02
C ASP A 94 -22.18 9.20 2.93
N LEU A 95 -21.87 8.45 1.87
CA LEU A 95 -22.82 8.11 0.81
C LEU A 95 -23.98 7.25 1.31
N GLY A 96 -23.76 6.46 2.36
CA GLY A 96 -24.82 5.72 3.05
C GLY A 96 -25.86 6.63 3.70
N GLY A 97 -25.45 7.81 4.16
CA GLY A 97 -26.30 8.86 4.71
C GLY A 97 -26.80 9.89 3.68
N CYS A 98 -26.50 9.69 2.39
CA CYS A 98 -26.88 10.61 1.32
C CYS A 98 -28.41 10.76 1.24
N PHE A 99 -28.86 12.00 1.12
CA PHE A 99 -30.27 12.37 1.04
C PHE A 99 -30.56 13.21 -0.21
N TYR A 100 -31.80 13.14 -0.70
CA TYR A 100 -32.27 13.85 -1.88
C TYR A 100 -33.01 15.12 -1.45
N ALA A 101 -32.39 16.29 -1.61
CA ALA A 101 -33.09 17.55 -1.46
C ALA A 101 -33.91 17.86 -2.73
N PRO A 102 -35.22 18.15 -2.63
CA PRO A 102 -36.05 18.49 -3.78
C PRO A 102 -35.44 19.62 -4.61
N GLY A 103 -35.38 19.44 -5.94
CA GLY A 103 -34.85 20.44 -6.87
C GLY A 103 -33.32 20.47 -6.99
N THR A 104 -32.60 19.59 -6.29
CA THR A 104 -31.13 19.45 -6.42
C THR A 104 -30.74 18.09 -6.97
N ARG A 105 -29.54 18.00 -7.56
CA ARG A 105 -28.95 16.71 -7.92
C ARG A 105 -28.42 16.07 -6.64
N PRO A 106 -28.69 14.77 -6.39
CA PRO A 106 -28.28 14.10 -5.16
C PRO A 106 -26.76 14.03 -5.03
N VAL A 107 -26.09 13.85 -6.16
CA VAL A 107 -24.65 13.72 -6.29
C VAL A 107 -24.21 14.56 -7.48
N GLU A 108 -23.20 15.38 -7.26
CA GLU A 108 -22.54 16.19 -8.26
C GLU A 108 -21.07 15.82 -8.30
N VAL A 109 -20.52 15.69 -9.50
CA VAL A 109 -19.09 15.45 -9.72
C VAL A 109 -18.58 16.58 -10.59
N SER A 110 -17.46 17.17 -10.23
CA SER A 110 -16.80 18.22 -11.02
C SER A 110 -16.45 17.70 -12.42
N PRO A 111 -16.44 18.55 -13.47
CA PRO A 111 -16.00 18.17 -14.81
C PRO A 111 -14.61 17.52 -14.86
N ASP A 112 -13.72 17.89 -13.93
CA ASP A 112 -12.36 17.34 -13.83
C ASP A 112 -12.31 16.02 -13.05
N TYR A 113 -13.46 15.57 -12.52
CA TYR A 113 -13.64 14.36 -11.73
C TYR A 113 -12.83 14.32 -10.42
N PHE A 114 -12.28 15.47 -9.98
CA PHE A 114 -11.49 15.61 -8.75
C PHE A 114 -12.30 16.09 -7.55
N GLU A 115 -13.58 16.39 -7.75
CA GLU A 115 -14.47 16.86 -6.70
C GLU A 115 -15.79 16.10 -6.76
N LEU A 116 -16.24 15.62 -5.61
CA LEU A 116 -17.51 14.92 -5.41
C LEU A 116 -18.29 15.68 -4.33
N THR A 117 -19.54 16.02 -4.64
CA THR A 117 -20.40 16.77 -3.74
C THR A 117 -21.77 16.11 -3.62
N PHE A 118 -22.28 16.00 -2.41
CA PHE A 118 -23.62 15.46 -2.13
C PHE A 118 -24.15 16.01 -0.80
N TYR A 119 -25.42 15.72 -0.49
CA TYR A 119 -26.05 16.13 0.76
C TYR A 119 -26.28 14.89 1.63
N CYS A 120 -25.96 14.97 2.93
CA CYS A 120 -26.24 13.91 3.88
C CYS A 120 -26.76 14.47 5.22
N HIS A 121 -27.46 13.63 5.97
CA HIS A 121 -27.79 13.90 7.36
C HIS A 121 -26.62 13.44 8.24
N ASP A 122 -26.16 14.34 9.12
CA ASP A 122 -25.08 14.12 10.10
C ASP A 122 -23.80 13.47 9.52
N PRO A 123 -22.95 14.24 8.86
CA PRO A 123 -21.67 13.75 8.34
C PRO A 123 -20.71 13.25 9.42
N ASP A 124 -20.85 13.63 10.69
CA ASP A 124 -19.89 13.26 11.74
C ASP A 124 -20.26 11.96 12.45
N GLY A 125 -21.37 11.32 12.06
CA GLY A 125 -21.66 9.93 12.39
C GLY A 125 -22.15 9.72 13.82
N ALA A 126 -22.92 10.65 14.41
CA ALA A 126 -23.80 10.19 15.47
C ALA A 126 -24.74 9.17 14.83
N ALA A 127 -24.83 7.98 15.43
CA ALA A 127 -25.49 6.81 14.85
C ALA A 127 -26.79 7.20 14.13
N PRO A 128 -27.02 6.73 12.89
CA PRO A 128 -28.16 7.16 12.10
C PRO A 128 -29.41 6.95 12.95
N PRO A 129 -30.20 8.02 13.25
CA PRO A 129 -31.41 7.84 14.00
C PRO A 129 -32.28 6.83 13.26
N ALA A 130 -32.94 5.94 14.01
CA ALA A 130 -33.71 4.82 13.46
C ALA A 130 -34.75 5.27 12.42
N LEU A 131 -35.17 6.55 12.48
CA LEU A 131 -35.73 7.28 11.36
C LEU A 131 -34.95 8.60 11.16
N PRO A 132 -34.56 8.97 9.92
CA PRO A 132 -34.09 10.31 9.64
C PRO A 132 -35.22 11.27 9.98
N ASP A 133 -34.99 12.18 10.93
CA ASP A 133 -35.91 13.30 11.13
C ASP A 133 -35.86 14.14 9.85
N PRO A 134 -36.97 14.25 9.07
CA PRO A 134 -36.99 15.04 7.84
C PRO A 134 -36.72 16.53 8.09
N GLN A 135 -36.75 16.98 9.35
CA GLN A 135 -36.39 18.34 9.75
C GLN A 135 -34.91 18.48 10.15
N ALA A 136 -34.14 17.40 10.21
CA ALA A 136 -32.73 17.47 10.51
C ALA A 136 -32.00 18.28 9.42
N PRO A 137 -31.08 19.19 9.79
CA PRO A 137 -30.37 20.01 8.83
C PRO A 137 -29.55 19.11 7.89
N LEU A 138 -29.71 19.33 6.59
CA LEU A 138 -28.88 18.70 5.57
C LEU A 138 -27.55 19.43 5.50
N GLU A 139 -26.45 18.68 5.62
CA GLU A 139 -25.11 19.24 5.40
C GLU A 139 -24.63 18.85 4.00
N ARG A 140 -23.97 19.81 3.34
CA ARG A 140 -23.31 19.58 2.06
C ARG A 140 -21.93 18.99 2.33
N VAL A 141 -21.69 17.77 1.85
CA VAL A 141 -20.39 17.10 1.92
C VAL A 141 -19.68 17.23 0.59
N THR A 142 -18.45 17.72 0.63
CA THR A 142 -17.58 17.93 -0.54
C THR A 142 -16.25 17.25 -0.32
N TYR A 143 -15.95 16.26 -1.15
CA TYR A 143 -14.65 15.63 -1.26
C TYR A 143 -13.88 16.28 -2.40
N LYS A 144 -12.66 16.73 -2.14
CA LYS A 144 -11.80 17.37 -3.15
C LYS A 144 -10.40 16.79 -3.12
N PHE A 145 -9.91 16.33 -4.26
CA PHE A 145 -8.53 15.96 -4.47
C PHE A 145 -7.71 17.17 -4.93
N ASP A 146 -6.62 17.43 -4.22
CA ASP A 146 -5.64 18.44 -4.61
C ASP A 146 -4.42 17.78 -5.23
N ALA A 147 -4.30 17.90 -6.55
CA ALA A 147 -3.20 17.32 -7.32
C ALA A 147 -1.83 17.92 -6.97
N ALA A 148 -1.76 19.14 -6.40
CA ALA A 148 -0.50 19.76 -6.01
C ALA A 148 0.07 19.14 -4.74
N THR A 149 -0.80 18.81 -3.78
CA THR A 149 -0.39 18.21 -2.49
C THR A 149 -0.54 16.69 -2.45
N GLY A 150 -1.28 16.11 -3.39
CA GLY A 150 -1.67 14.69 -3.38
C GLY A 150 -2.67 14.35 -2.28
N MET A 151 -3.31 15.36 -1.67
CA MET A 151 -4.19 15.16 -0.52
C MET A 151 -5.66 15.21 -0.93
N VAL A 152 -6.49 14.46 -0.21
CA VAL A 152 -7.95 14.60 -0.29
C VAL A 152 -8.43 15.38 0.91
N SER A 153 -9.39 16.27 0.70
CA SER A 153 -10.08 17.01 1.77
C SER A 153 -11.56 16.72 1.75
N ARG A 154 -12.18 16.76 2.93
CA ARG A 154 -13.63 16.70 3.15
C ARG A 154 -14.09 17.99 3.79
N ASN A 155 -15.00 18.73 3.15
CA ASN A 155 -15.46 20.04 3.61
C ASN A 155 -14.30 21.00 3.97
N GLY A 156 -13.23 20.96 3.17
CA GLY A 156 -12.02 21.76 3.38
C GLY A 156 -11.05 21.23 4.44
N LYS A 157 -11.40 20.18 5.20
CA LYS A 157 -10.49 19.53 6.15
C LYS A 157 -9.70 18.43 5.46
N ALA A 158 -8.37 18.52 5.45
CA ALA A 158 -7.51 17.53 4.80
C ALA A 158 -7.52 16.19 5.55
N PHE A 159 -7.55 15.08 4.81
CA PHE A 159 -7.31 13.74 5.33
C PHE A 159 -5.82 13.50 5.49
N ASN A 160 -5.32 13.54 6.72
CA ASN A 160 -3.88 13.43 7.00
C ASN A 160 -3.33 11.99 7.00
N PHE A 161 -4.03 11.03 6.39
CA PHE A 161 -3.64 9.61 6.46
C PHE A 161 -2.60 9.22 5.40
N ALA A 162 -2.69 9.78 4.19
CA ALA A 162 -1.80 9.43 3.08
C ALA A 162 -1.80 10.49 1.97
N ARG A 163 -0.75 10.45 1.14
CA ARG A 163 -0.69 11.13 -0.15
C ARG A 163 -1.06 10.15 -1.26
N PHE A 164 -1.81 10.63 -2.24
CA PHE A 164 -2.25 9.88 -3.39
C PHE A 164 -1.67 10.50 -4.65
N GLU A 165 -1.35 9.67 -5.63
CA GLU A 165 -0.96 10.15 -6.95
C GLU A 165 -2.17 10.75 -7.67
N ARG A 166 -3.34 10.11 -7.52
CA ARG A 166 -4.58 10.57 -8.15
C ARG A 166 -5.79 10.00 -7.43
N VAL A 167 -6.84 10.82 -7.28
CA VAL A 167 -8.16 10.35 -6.86
C VAL A 167 -9.19 10.87 -7.85
N VAL A 168 -10.02 9.98 -8.40
CA VAL A 168 -11.02 10.33 -9.41
C VAL A 168 -12.37 9.77 -9.01
N PHE A 169 -13.39 10.62 -9.08
CA PHE A 169 -14.78 10.28 -8.80
C PHE A 169 -15.53 10.18 -10.12
N TYR A 170 -16.26 9.09 -10.33
CA TYR A 170 -17.18 8.96 -11.45
C TYR A 170 -18.58 8.75 -10.88
N TYR A 171 -19.54 9.52 -11.37
CA TYR A 171 -20.95 9.28 -11.06
C TYR A 171 -21.61 8.76 -12.32
N LYS A 172 -22.19 7.56 -12.22
CA LYS A 172 -23.01 7.01 -13.29
C LYS A 172 -24.47 7.04 -12.82
N PRO A 173 -25.31 7.89 -13.45
CA PRO A 173 -26.75 7.84 -13.22
C PRO A 173 -27.29 6.48 -13.68
N PRO A 174 -28.49 6.08 -13.24
CA PRO A 174 -29.06 4.81 -13.65
C PRO A 174 -29.38 4.94 -15.13
N ASP A 175 -28.78 4.11 -15.97
CA ASP A 175 -29.17 4.04 -17.37
C ASP A 175 -30.65 3.62 -17.38
N TYR A 176 -31.55 4.49 -17.85
CA TYR A 176 -32.99 4.23 -17.94
C TYR A 176 -33.33 3.12 -18.96
N GLU A 177 -32.33 2.58 -19.67
CA GLU A 177 -32.48 1.41 -20.54
C GLU A 177 -32.67 0.16 -19.69
N ALA A 178 -33.95 -0.06 -19.36
CA ALA A 178 -34.49 -1.13 -18.57
C ALA A 178 -33.95 -2.51 -18.96
N VAL A 179 -33.01 -3.03 -18.17
CA VAL A 179 -32.88 -4.47 -17.99
C VAL A 179 -33.80 -4.84 -16.82
N PRO A 180 -34.96 -5.47 -17.06
CA PRO A 180 -36.04 -5.60 -16.07
C PRO A 180 -35.68 -6.35 -14.78
N ASP A 181 -34.53 -7.03 -14.72
CA ASP A 181 -34.09 -7.81 -13.56
C ASP A 181 -32.81 -7.29 -12.87
N LYS A 182 -32.27 -6.14 -13.28
CA LYS A 182 -31.14 -5.51 -12.60
C LYS A 182 -31.56 -4.16 -12.05
N VAL A 183 -31.69 -4.08 -10.73
CA VAL A 183 -31.82 -2.82 -10.00
C VAL A 183 -30.48 -2.07 -10.15
N PHE A 184 -30.32 -1.35 -11.26
CA PHE A 184 -29.22 -0.40 -11.41
C PHE A 184 -29.56 0.83 -10.55
N GLY A 185 -29.15 0.79 -9.29
CA GLY A 185 -29.14 1.98 -8.45
C GLY A 185 -28.04 2.96 -8.90
N ASN A 186 -28.17 4.22 -8.53
CA ASN A 186 -27.12 5.22 -8.70
C ASN A 186 -25.82 4.75 -8.02
N TYR A 187 -24.70 4.78 -8.74
CA TYR A 187 -23.39 4.42 -8.19
C TYR A 187 -22.34 5.51 -8.42
N VAL A 188 -21.50 5.68 -7.39
CA VAL A 188 -20.27 6.47 -7.46
C VAL A 188 -19.11 5.50 -7.54
N THR A 189 -18.37 5.54 -8.65
CA THR A 189 -17.10 4.80 -8.78
C THR A 189 -15.97 5.70 -8.31
N LEU A 190 -15.25 5.23 -7.29
CA LEU A 190 -14.05 5.88 -6.76
C LEU A 190 -12.82 5.15 -7.28
N ARG A 191 -11.92 5.89 -7.93
CA ARG A 191 -10.62 5.40 -8.39
C ARG A 191 -9.52 6.12 -7.62
N VAL A 192 -8.81 5.40 -6.76
CA VAL A 192 -7.67 5.90 -5.98
C VAL A 192 -6.39 5.27 -6.53
N THR A 193 -5.46 6.09 -7.00
CA THR A 193 -4.15 5.67 -7.47
C THR A 193 -3.10 6.05 -6.43
N CYS A 194 -2.40 5.04 -5.93
CA CYS A 194 -1.27 5.16 -5.01
C CYS A 194 0.02 4.87 -5.78
N ALA A 195 1.04 5.69 -5.58
CA ALA A 195 2.37 5.45 -6.11
C ALA A 195 3.39 5.51 -4.97
N SER A 196 4.43 4.69 -5.07
CA SER A 196 5.66 4.92 -4.31
C SER A 196 6.53 5.95 -5.04
N ASP A 197 7.10 6.89 -4.30
CA ASP A 197 8.03 7.91 -4.81
C ASP A 197 9.40 7.34 -5.19
N GLU A 198 9.61 6.03 -5.09
CA GLU A 198 10.88 5.42 -5.46
C GLU A 198 11.12 5.50 -6.97
N VAL A 199 11.97 6.45 -7.35
CA VAL A 199 12.62 6.48 -8.66
C VAL A 199 13.71 5.41 -8.63
N ILE A 200 13.38 4.20 -9.06
CA ILE A 200 14.41 3.21 -9.36
C ILE A 200 15.06 3.65 -10.68
N GLU A 201 16.12 4.45 -10.58
CA GLU A 201 17.03 4.66 -11.70
C GLU A 201 17.75 3.34 -11.98
N ILE A 202 17.13 2.51 -12.81
CA ILE A 202 17.81 1.34 -13.34
C ILE A 202 18.80 1.87 -14.36
N ASN A 203 20.06 2.06 -13.93
CA ASN A 203 21.21 2.25 -14.81
C ASN A 203 21.43 0.98 -15.65
N ARG A 204 20.52 0.72 -16.58
CA ARG A 204 20.68 -0.30 -17.62
C ARG A 204 21.41 0.36 -18.77
N THR A 205 22.66 -0.06 -18.93
CA THR A 205 23.47 0.24 -20.11
C THR A 205 22.72 -0.12 -21.38
N ARG A 206 22.61 0.88 -22.27
CA ARG A 206 22.18 0.83 -23.67
C ARG A 206 20.68 0.59 -23.95
N SER A 207 20.08 1.68 -24.46
CA SER A 207 19.11 1.70 -25.57
C SER A 207 17.62 1.61 -25.27
N ASP A 208 17.17 1.58 -24.02
CA ASP A 208 15.74 1.75 -23.74
C ASP A 208 15.50 2.92 -22.82
N ARG A 209 14.65 3.84 -23.28
CA ARG A 209 14.25 5.11 -22.65
C ARG A 209 14.06 4.95 -21.15
N ASP A 210 14.50 5.97 -20.39
CA ASP A 210 14.26 6.20 -18.96
C ASP A 210 12.82 5.90 -18.54
N ARG A 211 12.51 4.63 -18.34
CA ARG A 211 11.28 4.19 -17.70
C ARG A 211 11.57 4.17 -16.23
N VAL A 212 11.27 5.28 -15.57
CA VAL A 212 11.10 5.30 -14.12
C VAL A 212 9.96 4.33 -13.81
N THR A 213 10.31 3.11 -13.40
CA THR A 213 9.33 2.12 -12.97
C THR A 213 8.86 2.50 -11.57
N ARG A 214 7.80 3.30 -11.50
CA ARG A 214 7.08 3.55 -10.25
C ARG A 214 6.14 2.37 -9.99
N ASN A 215 6.14 1.90 -8.75
CA ASN A 215 5.12 0.95 -8.29
C ASN A 215 3.81 1.72 -8.13
N VAL A 216 2.93 1.61 -9.11
CA VAL A 216 1.61 2.25 -9.13
C VAL A 216 0.54 1.18 -8.89
N VAL A 217 -0.26 1.38 -7.85
CA VAL A 217 -1.41 0.52 -7.53
C VAL A 217 -2.67 1.38 -7.60
N THR A 218 -3.66 0.92 -8.38
CA THR A 218 -4.95 1.61 -8.48
C THR A 218 -6.03 0.75 -7.84
N LEU A 219 -6.72 1.31 -6.85
CA LEU A 219 -7.93 0.75 -6.28
C LEU A 219 -9.14 1.36 -6.99
N ILE A 220 -10.02 0.50 -7.50
CA ILE A 220 -11.28 0.90 -8.13
C ILE A 220 -12.39 0.25 -7.34
N THR A 221 -13.32 1.05 -6.84
CA THR A 221 -14.50 0.57 -6.11
C THR A 221 -15.74 1.30 -6.58
N SER A 222 -16.87 0.60 -6.60
CA SER A 222 -18.17 1.17 -6.94
C SER A 222 -19.04 1.14 -5.69
N LEU A 223 -19.49 2.32 -5.27
CA LEU A 223 -20.30 2.54 -4.08
C LEU A 223 -21.73 2.81 -4.52
N GLY A 224 -22.66 1.93 -4.13
CA GLY A 224 -24.08 2.15 -4.37
C GLY A 224 -24.63 3.21 -3.41
N LEU A 225 -25.55 4.05 -3.88
CA LEU A 225 -26.32 4.92 -2.99
C LEU A 225 -27.32 4.09 -2.17
N SER A 226 -27.58 4.54 -0.93
CA SER A 226 -28.55 3.89 -0.04
C SER A 226 -29.92 3.70 -0.69
N GLN A 227 -30.59 2.57 -0.42
CA GLN A 227 -31.91 2.28 -0.99
C GLN A 227 -32.96 3.34 -0.64
N LYS A 228 -32.85 3.97 0.54
CA LYS A 228 -33.72 5.10 0.95
C LYS A 228 -33.63 6.27 -0.03
N ALA A 229 -32.42 6.53 -0.49
CA ALA A 229 -32.10 7.53 -1.48
C ALA A 229 -32.66 7.14 -2.87
N SER A 230 -32.77 5.84 -3.18
CA SER A 230 -33.32 5.35 -4.45
C SER A 230 -34.84 5.16 -4.49
N GLN A 231 -35.51 4.99 -3.33
CA GLN A 231 -36.91 4.55 -3.26
C GLN A 231 -37.93 5.67 -3.05
N GLU A 232 -37.58 6.79 -2.42
CA GLU A 232 -38.62 7.76 -2.02
C GLU A 232 -39.06 8.75 -3.09
N ILE A 233 -38.21 9.15 -4.06
CA ILE A 233 -38.54 10.29 -4.93
C ILE A 233 -37.95 10.10 -6.33
N PHE A 234 -38.47 9.10 -7.06
CA PHE A 234 -38.79 9.38 -8.46
C PHE A 234 -40.32 9.53 -8.55
N PRO A 235 -40.92 10.69 -8.19
CA PRO A 235 -42.04 11.11 -8.99
C PRO A 235 -41.50 11.02 -10.41
N ARG A 236 -42.19 10.31 -11.31
CA ARG A 236 -41.85 10.31 -12.73
C ARG A 236 -41.45 11.74 -13.04
N TRP A 237 -40.19 11.97 -13.42
CA TRP A 237 -39.78 13.26 -13.92
C TRP A 237 -40.67 13.46 -15.14
N ASN A 238 -41.80 14.15 -14.96
CA ASN A 238 -42.56 14.66 -16.05
C ASN A 238 -41.71 15.84 -16.50
N PRO A 239 -41.04 15.76 -17.66
CA PRO A 239 -40.46 16.96 -18.23
C PRO A 239 -41.56 18.03 -18.24
N PRO A 240 -41.24 19.30 -17.95
CA PRO A 240 -42.22 20.37 -18.11
C PRO A 240 -42.83 20.21 -19.50
N GLU A 241 -44.15 20.09 -19.57
CA GLU A 241 -44.87 19.98 -20.84
C GLU A 241 -44.34 21.11 -21.73
N GLU A 242 -43.63 20.75 -22.80
CA GLU A 242 -43.19 21.74 -23.78
C GLU A 242 -44.45 22.51 -24.20
N PRO A 243 -44.42 23.85 -24.20
CA PRO A 243 -45.57 24.61 -24.67
C PRO A 243 -45.83 24.14 -26.10
N VAL A 244 -46.95 23.45 -26.29
CA VAL A 244 -47.41 23.01 -27.60
C VAL A 244 -47.56 24.27 -28.44
N MET A 245 -46.54 24.57 -29.24
CA MET A 245 -46.63 25.63 -30.22
C MET A 245 -47.69 25.19 -31.21
N ALA A 246 -48.90 25.74 -31.04
CA ALA A 246 -49.97 25.64 -32.01
C ALA A 246 -49.44 26.25 -33.31
N VAL A 247 -49.03 25.38 -34.24
CA VAL A 247 -48.78 25.75 -35.62
C VAL A 247 -50.13 26.21 -36.19
N ARG A 248 -50.22 27.50 -36.49
CA ARG A 248 -51.35 28.09 -37.24
C ARG A 248 -51.23 27.78 -38.71
#